data_AF-A0A1G2B455-F1
#
_entry.id   AF-A0A1G2B455-F1
#
_cell.length_a   1.000
_cell.length_b   1.000
_cell.length_c   1.000
_cell.angle_alpha   90.00
_cell.angle_beta   90.00
_cell.angle_gamma   90.00
#
_symmetry.space_group_name_H-M   'P 1'
#
loop_
_entity.id
_entity.type
_entity.pdbx_description
1 polymer ?
#
loop_
_entity_poly.entity_id
_entity_poly.type
_entity_poly.pdbx_seq_one_letter_code
_entity_poly.pdbx_strand_id
1 'polypeptide(L)' 'MTMKIHVERDLCIGAASCIAVAPDVYELDDENKAIIKNPKGADDQTLLDSAKACPTQAIIVLDDNGNQVYPEKK' A
#
# COMPACT_ATOMS: atom_id res chain seq x y z
N MET A 1 -3.47 16.59 3.94
CA MET A 1 -2.52 15.76 3.19
C MET A 1 -3.38 14.72 2.47
N THR A 2 -3.10 14.41 1.21
CA THR A 2 -3.78 13.33 0.50
C THR A 2 -2.70 12.39 -0.01
N MET A 3 -2.46 11.31 0.74
CA MET A 3 -1.51 10.31 0.31
C MET A 3 -2.05 9.54 -0.88
N LYS A 4 -1.20 9.31 -1.87
CA LYS A 4 -1.47 8.39 -2.98
C LYS A 4 -0.70 7.11 -2.73
N ILE A 5 -1.38 5.99 -2.95
CA ILE A 5 -0.78 4.66 -2.80
C ILE A 5 -0.72 3.95 -4.14
N HIS A 6 0.33 3.16 -4.34
CA HIS A 6 0.54 2.31 -5.50
C HIS A 6 1.07 0.95 -5.04
N VAL A 7 0.70 -0.13 -5.74
CA VAL A 7 1.16 -1.48 -5.43
C VAL A 7 1.98 -2.03 -6.60
N GLU A 8 3.26 -2.26 -6.33
CA GLU A 8 4.19 -2.94 -7.24
C GLU A 8 3.91 -4.45 -7.24
N ARG A 9 3.14 -4.90 -8.23
CA ARG A 9 2.69 -6.29 -8.35
C ARG A 9 3.84 -7.29 -8.43
N ASP A 10 4.96 -6.90 -9.05
CA ASP A 10 6.14 -7.73 -9.20
C ASP A 10 6.82 -8.03 -7.86
N LEU A 11 6.75 -7.10 -6.90
CA LEU A 11 7.29 -7.27 -5.55
C LEU A 11 6.28 -7.90 -4.57
N CYS A 12 4.99 -7.88 -4.90
CA CYS A 12 3.95 -8.39 -4.02
C CYS A 12 4.00 -9.93 -3.95
N ILE A 13 4.23 -10.48 -2.75
CA ILE A 13 4.26 -11.93 -2.51
C ILE A 13 2.93 -12.51 -1.99
N GLY A 14 1.86 -11.72 -1.98
CA GLY A 14 0.56 -12.16 -1.47
C GLY A 14 0.49 -12.38 0.04
N ALA A 15 1.35 -11.71 0.82
CA ALA A 15 1.40 -11.86 2.28
C ALA A 15 0.15 -11.34 3.03
N ALA A 16 -0.73 -10.59 2.35
CA ALA A 16 -1.95 -9.98 2.91
C ALA A 16 -1.75 -9.05 4.13
N SER A 17 -0.52 -8.67 4.48
CA SER A 17 -0.22 -7.79 5.62
C SER A 17 -0.86 -6.41 5.47
N CYS A 18 -0.95 -5.89 4.24
CA CYS A 18 -1.62 -4.62 3.97
C CYS A 18 -3.14 -4.67 4.20
N ILE A 19 -3.78 -5.81 3.93
CA ILE A 19 -5.21 -6.03 4.19
C ILE A 19 -5.47 -6.12 5.69
N ALA A 20 -4.55 -6.72 6.45
CA ALA A 20 -4.68 -6.79 7.91
C ALA A 20 -4.65 -5.39 8.57
N VAL A 21 -3.93 -4.43 7.98
CA VAL A 21 -3.86 -3.04 8.48
C VAL A 21 -4.97 -2.16 7.89
N ALA A 22 -5.25 -2.29 6.59
CA ALA A 22 -6.22 -1.46 5.88
C ALA A 22 -7.16 -2.32 5.01
N PRO A 23 -8.08 -3.08 5.64
CA PRO A 23 -8.96 -4.03 4.94
C PRO A 23 -9.95 -3.35 4.00
N ASP A 24 -10.24 -2.08 4.24
CA ASP A 24 -11.12 -1.27 3.39
C ASP A 24 -10.40 -0.68 2.19
N VAL A 25 -9.06 -0.71 2.16
CA VAL A 25 -8.23 -0.12 1.09
C VAL A 25 -7.76 -1.19 0.10
N TYR A 26 -7.34 -2.34 0.61
CA TYR A 26 -6.74 -3.40 -0.19
C TYR A 26 -7.63 -4.63 -0.30
N GLU A 27 -7.43 -5.38 -1.37
CA GLU A 27 -7.91 -6.74 -1.54
C GLU A 27 -6.88 -7.56 -2.31
N LEU A 28 -6.99 -8.89 -2.27
CA LEU A 28 -6.21 -9.75 -3.15
C LEU A 28 -7.04 -10.04 -4.39
N ASP A 29 -6.41 -10.00 -5.55
CA ASP A 29 -6.99 -10.50 -6.79
C ASP A 29 -6.83 -12.02 -6.95
N ASP A 30 -7.27 -12.54 -8.10
CA ASP A 30 -7.22 -13.95 -8.45
C ASP A 30 -5.78 -14.51 -8.52
N GLU A 31 -4.77 -13.66 -8.65
CA GLU A 31 -3.34 -14.04 -8.67
C GLU A 31 -2.71 -13.97 -7.27
N ASN A 32 -3.51 -13.76 -6.21
CA ASN A 32 -3.05 -13.47 -4.84
C ASN A 32 -2.15 -12.23 -4.76
N LYS A 33 -2.37 -11.25 -5.64
CA LYS A 33 -1.66 -9.96 -5.61
C LYS A 33 -2.53 -8.90 -4.98
N ALA A 34 -1.92 -8.08 -4.12
CA ALA A 34 -2.62 -6.97 -3.52
C ALA A 34 -2.99 -5.93 -4.58
N ILE A 35 -4.24 -5.51 -4.58
CA ILE A 35 -4.78 -4.42 -5.39
C ILE A 35 -5.48 -3.39 -4.49
N ILE A 36 -5.63 -2.18 -5.00
CA ILE A 36 -6.27 -1.07 -4.27
C ILE A 36 -7.73 -1.00 -4.71
N LYS A 37 -8.66 -1.38 -3.84
CA LYS A 37 -10.10 -1.28 -4.11
C LYS A 37 -10.67 0.09 -3.78
N ASN A 38 -10.16 0.73 -2.72
CA ASN A 38 -10.62 2.04 -2.27
C ASN A 38 -9.46 2.83 -1.65
N PRO A 39 -8.81 3.74 -2.41
CA PRO A 39 -7.70 4.54 -1.90
C PRO A 39 -8.11 5.51 -0.79
N LYS A 40 -9.41 5.74 -0.57
CA LYS A 40 -9.97 6.56 0.52
C LYS A 40 -10.59 5.70 1.63
N GLY A 41 -10.30 4.40 1.64
CA GLY A 41 -10.82 3.46 2.64
C GLY A 41 -10.18 3.61 4.02
N ALA A 42 -9.10 4.39 4.15
CA ALA A 42 -8.43 4.67 5.41
C ALA A 42 -7.82 6.07 5.42
N ASP A 43 -7.37 6.52 6.59
CA ASP A 43 -6.63 7.78 6.73
C ASP A 43 -5.16 7.65 6.27
N ASP A 44 -4.50 8.79 6.04
CA ASP A 44 -3.10 8.85 5.58
C ASP A 44 -2.15 8.04 6.48
N GLN A 45 -2.40 8.03 7.79
CA GLN A 45 -1.57 7.30 8.75
C GLN A 45 -1.71 5.77 8.55
N THR A 46 -2.94 5.28 8.43
CA THR A 46 -3.23 3.87 8.17
C THR A 46 -2.69 3.42 6.80
N LEU A 47 -2.77 4.29 5.79
CA LEU A 47 -2.16 4.03 4.48
C LEU A 47 -0.64 3.84 4.61
N LEU A 48 0.03 4.73 5.34
CA LEU A 48 1.47 4.61 5.58
C LEU A 48 1.84 3.36 6.37
N ASP A 49 1.07 3.03 7.41
CA ASP A 49 1.33 1.86 8.25
C ASP A 49 1.06 0.55 7.49
N SER A 50 0.06 0.54 6.59
CA SER A 50 -0.19 -0.60 5.70
C SER A 50 0.97 -0.84 4.73
N ALA A 51 1.61 0.23 4.27
CA ALA A 51 2.78 0.13 3.40
C ALA A 51 4.01 -0.39 4.16
N LYS A 52 4.23 0.09 5.38
CA LYS A 52 5.30 -0.39 6.28
C LYS A 52 5.13 -1.85 6.69
N ALA A 53 3.89 -2.34 6.77
CA ALA A 53 3.60 -3.74 7.07
C ALA A 53 3.97 -4.69 5.91
N CYS A 54 4.23 -4.17 4.71
CA CYS A 54 4.58 -5.00 3.56
C CYS A 54 6.02 -5.56 3.70
N PRO A 55 6.21 -6.89 3.79
CA PRO A 55 7.53 -7.48 4.01
C PRO A 55 8.49 -7.28 2.83
N THR A 56 7.96 -7.11 1.62
CA THR A 56 8.74 -6.88 0.39
C THR A 56 8.72 -5.42 -0.06
N GLN A 57 8.14 -4.52 0.75
CA GLN A 57 8.03 -3.10 0.45
C GLN A 57 7.37 -2.80 -0.91
N ALA A 58 6.43 -3.66 -1.32
CA ALA A 58 5.72 -3.57 -2.60
C ALA A 58 4.72 -2.40 -2.67
N ILE A 59 4.46 -1.71 -1.55
CA ILE A 59 3.48 -0.63 -1.49
C ILE A 59 4.24 0.70 -1.45
N ILE A 60 4.03 1.51 -2.47
CA ILE A 60 4.61 2.83 -2.61
C ILE A 60 3.59 3.85 -2.12
N VAL A 61 4.04 4.76 -1.27
CA VAL A 61 3.25 5.89 -0.78
C VAL A 61 3.87 7.18 -1.30
N LEU A 62 3.06 8.04 -1.89
CA LEU A 62 3.43 9.33 -2.43
C LEU A 62 2.69 10.44 -1.67
N ASP A 63 3.35 11.57 -1.45
CA ASP A 63 2.72 12.79 -0.92
C ASP A 63 1.93 13.54 -2.01
N ASP A 64 1.27 14.63 -1.61
CA ASP A 64 0.52 15.52 -2.51
C ASP A 64 1.37 16.14 -3.62
N ASN A 65 2.67 16.27 -3.38
CA ASN A 65 3.64 16.84 -4.32
C ASN A 65 4.22 15.76 -5.27
N GLY A 66 3.83 14.50 -5.11
CA GLY A 66 4.34 13.37 -5.88
C GLY A 66 5.69 12.82 -5.38
N ASN A 67 6.16 13.25 -4.21
CA ASN A 67 7.36 12.70 -3.60
C ASN A 67 7.04 11.35 -2.96
N GLN A 68 7.88 10.36 -3.22
CA GLN A 68 7.80 9.06 -2.58
C GLN A 68 8.20 9.19 -1.10
N VAL A 69 7.24 8.97 -0.21
CA VAL A 69 7.46 8.96 1.25
C VAL A 69 7.81 7.56 1.76
N TYR A 70 7.37 6.51 1.05
CA TYR A 70 7.70 5.12 1.35
C TYR A 70 7.67 4.26 0.08
N PRO A 71 8.50 3.20 -0.04
CA PRO A 71 9.65 2.90 0.81
C PRO A 71 10.79 3.91 0.63
N GLU A 72 11.57 4.15 1.69
CA GLU A 72 12.80 4.96 1.57
C GLU A 72 13.76 4.23 0.64
N LYS A 73 14.08 4.82 -0.53
CA LYS A 73 15.12 4.30 -1.41
C LYS A 73 16.44 4.37 -0.64
N LYS A 74 16.96 3.21 -0.23
CA LYS A 74 18.33 3.11 0.29
C LYS A 74 19.36 3.40 -0.78
#